data_AF-A0A0F9WAC0-F1
#
_entry.id   AF-A0A0F9WAC0-F1
#
_cell.length_a   1.000
_cell.length_b   1.000
_cell.length_c   1.000
_cell.angle_alpha   90.00
_cell.angle_beta   90.00
_cell.angle_gamma   90.00
#
_symmetry.space_group_name_H-M   'P 1'
#
loop_
_entity.id
_entity.type
_entity.pdbx_description
1 polymer ?
#
loop_
_entity_poly.entity_id
_entity_poly.type
_entity_poly.pdbx_seq_one_letter_code
_entity_poly.pdbx_strand_id
1 'polypeptide(L)'
;MINKTLRLEQLLQFGYKGKGEVIEFLKGRNLLCRIMKCVSCNTCMEERTRRNSIDGTAWICKNAMGSKFKNSVSIRKFYFYNFRLSLADIWTVIVLWLENEGVC
;
A
#
# COMPACT_ATOMS: atom_id res chain seq x y z
N MET A 1 -22.36 7.16 17.32
CA MET A 1 -21.70 7.94 16.24
C MET A 1 -20.24 8.08 16.60
N ILE A 2 -19.33 7.46 15.86
CA ILE A 2 -17.89 7.69 16.07
C ILE A 2 -17.58 9.09 15.57
N ASN A 3 -17.08 9.95 16.46
CA ASN A 3 -16.80 11.35 16.20
C ASN A 3 -15.82 11.47 15.01
N LYS A 4 -16.26 12.05 13.88
CA LYS A 4 -15.47 12.12 12.63
C LYS A 4 -14.12 12.82 12.86
N THR A 5 -14.08 13.78 13.77
CA THR A 5 -12.89 14.53 14.17
C THR A 5 -11.84 13.63 14.82
N LEU A 6 -12.24 12.74 15.73
CA LEU A 6 -11.34 11.77 16.38
C LEU A 6 -10.76 10.76 15.38
N ARG A 7 -11.51 10.46 14.31
CA ARG A 7 -11.07 9.57 13.23
C ARG A 7 -10.03 10.23 12.34
N LEU A 8 -10.15 11.55 12.10
CA LEU A 8 -9.16 12.30 11.32
C LEU A 8 -7.87 12.51 12.08
N GLU A 9 -7.92 12.91 13.36
CA GLU A 9 -6.73 13.10 14.22
C GLU A 9 -5.87 11.83 14.30
N GLN A 10 -6.51 10.65 14.37
CA GLN A 10 -5.83 9.37 14.28
C GLN A 10 -5.20 9.08 12.91
N LEU A 11 -5.74 9.64 11.82
CA LEU A 11 -5.17 9.51 10.46
C LEU A 11 -4.07 10.56 10.19
N LEU A 12 -4.13 11.69 10.90
CA LEU A 12 -3.22 12.84 10.79
C LEU A 12 -1.93 12.70 11.58
N GLN A 13 -1.87 11.83 12.60
CA GLN A 13 -0.60 11.39 13.21
C GLN A 13 0.37 10.73 12.20
N PHE A 14 -0.05 10.56 10.94
CA PHE A 14 0.70 9.90 9.88
C PHE A 14 1.33 10.86 8.84
N GLY A 15 1.19 12.18 9.01
CA GLY A 15 1.67 13.19 8.05
C GLY A 15 3.18 13.16 7.72
N TYR A 16 3.98 12.39 8.48
CA TYR A 16 5.42 12.26 8.30
C TYR A 16 5.90 10.80 8.19
N LYS A 17 4.99 9.85 7.94
CA LYS A 17 5.36 8.44 7.94
C LYS A 17 6.07 8.02 6.66
N GLY A 18 7.15 7.27 6.82
CA GLY A 18 7.89 6.72 5.70
C GLY A 18 7.01 5.75 4.88
N LYS A 19 7.37 5.51 3.61
CA LYS A 19 6.61 4.62 2.70
C LYS A 19 6.23 3.28 3.34
N GLY A 20 7.13 2.67 4.11
CA GLY A 20 6.90 1.40 4.80
C GLY A 20 5.80 1.49 5.86
N GLU A 21 5.75 2.56 6.63
CA GLU A 21 4.74 2.74 7.68
C GLU A 21 3.34 2.97 7.10
N VAL A 22 3.23 3.69 5.97
CA VAL A 22 1.97 3.85 5.24
C VAL A 22 1.49 2.48 4.73
N ILE A 23 2.39 1.66 4.18
CA ILE A 23 2.05 0.31 3.72
C ILE A 23 1.51 -0.54 4.88
N GLU A 24 2.19 -0.56 6.03
CA GLU A 24 1.75 -1.32 7.20
C GLU A 24 0.41 -0.82 7.76
N PHE A 25 0.22 0.50 7.80
CA PHE A 25 -1.06 1.09 8.19
C PHE A 25 -2.20 0.62 7.27
N LEU A 26 -2.01 0.69 5.96
CA LEU A 26 -3.01 0.29 4.98
C LEU A 26 -3.29 -1.23 5.03
N LYS A 27 -2.28 -2.07 5.29
CA LYS A 27 -2.48 -3.50 5.59
C LYS A 27 -3.29 -3.71 6.86
N GLY A 28 -3.00 -2.96 7.92
CA GLY A 28 -3.74 -2.96 9.18
C GLY A 28 -5.23 -2.69 8.98
N ARG A 29 -5.57 -1.85 7.99
CA ARG A 29 -6.94 -1.52 7.60
C ARG A 29 -7.54 -2.41 6.50
N ASN A 30 -6.88 -3.50 6.09
CA ASN A 30 -7.30 -4.41 5.01
C ASN A 30 -7.46 -3.74 3.62
N LEU A 31 -6.80 -2.59 3.44
CA LEU A 31 -6.76 -1.88 2.16
C LEU A 31 -5.68 -2.42 1.22
N LEU A 32 -4.66 -3.09 1.78
CA LEU A 32 -3.66 -3.87 1.05
C LEU A 32 -3.70 -5.34 1.46
N CYS A 33 -3.25 -6.22 0.58
CA CYS A 33 -3.11 -7.64 0.89
C CYS A 33 -1.99 -7.85 1.91
N ARG A 34 -2.23 -8.70 2.92
CA ARG A 34 -1.22 -9.13 3.89
C ARG A 34 -0.52 -10.42 3.49
N ILE A 35 -1.18 -11.23 2.68
CA ILE A 35 -0.68 -12.50 2.17
C ILE A 35 -1.00 -12.54 0.69
N MET A 36 -0.02 -12.91 -0.13
CA MET A 36 -0.17 -13.10 -1.55
C MET A 36 0.28 -14.51 -1.94
N LYS A 37 -0.50 -15.17 -2.80
CA LYS A 37 -0.12 -16.44 -3.42
C LYS A 37 0.26 -16.21 -4.87
N CYS A 38 1.33 -16.87 -5.31
CA CYS A 38 1.71 -16.85 -6.71
C CYS A 38 0.65 -17.59 -7.55
N VAL A 39 0.14 -16.97 -8.60
CA VAL A 39 -0.86 -17.59 -9.49
C VAL A 39 -0.32 -18.85 -10.18
N SER A 40 0.99 -18.90 -10.46
CA SER A 40 1.59 -20.02 -11.19
C SER A 40 1.90 -21.24 -10.34
N CYS A 41 2.32 -21.07 -9.09
CA CYS A 41 2.76 -22.18 -8.23
C CYS A 41 2.00 -22.29 -6.90
N ASN A 42 1.01 -21.41 -6.68
CA ASN A 42 0.14 -21.36 -5.50
C ASN A 42 0.83 -21.24 -4.13
N THR A 43 2.14 -21.01 -4.10
CA THR A 43 2.91 -20.80 -2.87
C THR A 43 2.84 -19.35 -2.41
N CYS A 44 2.99 -19.14 -1.11
CA CYS A 44 3.10 -17.79 -0.54
C CYS A 44 4.28 -17.03 -1.16
N MET A 45 4.01 -15.80 -1.59
CA MET A 45 5.00 -14.86 -2.06
C MET A 45 5.62 -14.14 -0.87
N GLU A 46 6.84 -13.65 -1.05
CA GLU A 46 7.54 -12.84 -0.05
C GLU A 46 7.46 -11.37 -0.44
N GLU A 47 7.19 -10.52 0.54
CA GLU A 47 7.28 -9.08 0.34
C GLU A 47 8.73 -8.64 0.41
N ARG A 48 9.23 -7.98 -0.64
CA ARG A 48 10.62 -7.51 -0.70
C ARG A 48 10.72 -6.12 -1.29
N THR A 49 11.74 -5.39 -0.86
CA THR A 49 12.13 -4.11 -1.45
C THR A 49 12.48 -4.27 -2.92
N ARG A 50 11.92 -3.42 -3.77
CA ARG A 50 12.20 -3.36 -5.20
C ARG A 50 12.24 -1.91 -5.67
N ARG A 51 13.45 -1.42 -6.01
CA ARG A 51 13.68 -0.02 -6.37
C ARG A 51 12.79 0.50 -7.51
N ASN A 52 12.44 -0.37 -8.46
CA ASN A 52 11.65 -0.01 -9.63
C ASN A 52 10.12 -0.13 -9.43
N SER A 53 9.65 -0.51 -8.23
CA SER A 53 8.21 -0.43 -7.92
C SER A 53 7.86 0.95 -7.36
N ILE A 54 6.66 1.44 -7.65
CA ILE A 54 6.21 2.79 -7.28
C ILE A 54 6.28 2.98 -5.74
N ASP A 55 5.94 1.94 -4.98
CA ASP A 55 5.96 1.96 -3.51
C ASP A 55 7.28 1.49 -2.91
N GLY A 56 8.28 1.17 -3.74
CA GLY A 56 9.57 0.63 -3.30
C GLY A 56 9.51 -0.81 -2.78
N THR A 57 8.34 -1.44 -2.77
CA THR A 57 8.12 -2.83 -2.34
C THR A 57 7.23 -3.59 -3.33
N ALA A 58 7.39 -4.91 -3.42
CA ALA A 58 6.56 -5.81 -4.23
C ALA A 58 6.47 -7.22 -3.61
N TRP A 59 5.44 -7.96 -3.98
CA TRP A 59 5.36 -9.41 -3.75
C TRP A 59 6.22 -10.14 -4.76
N ILE A 60 7.10 -11.04 -4.30
CA ILE A 60 8.01 -11.83 -5.13
C ILE A 60 7.80 -13.32 -4.86
N CYS A 61 7.59 -14.10 -5.92
CA CYS A 61 7.50 -15.55 -5.82
C CYS A 61 8.89 -16.15 -5.51
N LYS A 62 8.99 -16.98 -4.45
CA LYS A 62 10.21 -17.70 -4.09
C LYS A 62 10.57 -18.81 -5.09
N ASN A 63 9.55 -19.46 -5.65
CA ASN A 63 9.71 -20.63 -6.52
C ASN A 63 9.84 -20.27 -8.00
N ALA A 64 9.97 -18.98 -8.35
CA ALA A 64 10.26 -18.55 -9.71
C ALA A 64 11.72 -18.83 -10.14
N MET A 65 12.42 -19.75 -9.47
CA MET A 65 13.72 -20.27 -9.90
C MET A 65 13.54 -21.11 -11.17
N GLY A 66 13.47 -20.46 -12.32
CA GLY A 66 13.48 -21.13 -13.63
C GLY A 66 12.74 -20.40 -14.74
N SER A 67 11.76 -19.54 -14.43
CA SER A 67 11.13 -18.71 -15.46
C SER A 67 11.87 -17.39 -15.61
N LYS A 68 12.25 -17.02 -16.85
CA LYS A 68 12.78 -15.69 -17.20
C LYS A 68 11.90 -14.53 -16.71
N PHE A 69 10.66 -14.82 -16.31
CA PHE A 69 9.74 -13.94 -15.63
C PHE A 69 9.82 -14.18 -14.12
N LYS A 70 10.52 -13.31 -13.40
CA LYS A 70 10.36 -13.19 -11.94
C LYS A 70 8.92 -12.74 -11.71
N ASN A 71 8.04 -13.66 -11.33
CA ASN A 71 6.65 -13.33 -11.02
C ASN A 71 6.63 -12.38 -9.81
N SER A 72 6.43 -11.11 -10.12
CA SER A 72 6.31 -10.05 -9.15
C SER A 72 4.99 -9.36 -9.29
N VAL A 73 4.36 -9.11 -8.16
CA VAL A 73 3.04 -8.47 -8.11
C VAL A 73 3.16 -7.21 -7.27
N SER A 74 2.51 -6.15 -7.72
CA SER A 74 2.39 -4.92 -6.93
C SER A 74 1.70 -5.22 -5.60
N ILE A 75 2.08 -4.52 -4.53
CA ILE A 75 1.39 -4.62 -3.24
C ILE A 75 0.00 -3.96 -3.27
N ARG A 76 -0.29 -3.18 -4.32
CA ARG A 76 -1.53 -2.43 -4.48
C ARG A 76 -2.72 -3.37 -4.74
N LYS A 77 -3.80 -3.16 -3.99
CA LYS A 77 -5.12 -3.76 -4.23
C LYS A 77 -5.90 -2.91 -5.25
N PHE A 78 -7.04 -3.42 -5.72
CA PHE A 78 -8.01 -2.75 -6.61
C PHE A 78 -8.15 -1.24 -6.40
N TYR A 79 -8.23 -0.78 -5.15
CA TYR A 79 -8.38 0.64 -4.81
C TYR A 79 -7.24 1.52 -5.31
N PHE A 80 -6.00 1.03 -5.33
CA PHE A 80 -4.81 1.84 -5.63
C PHE A 80 -4.10 1.45 -6.92
N TYR A 81 -4.56 0.39 -7.58
CA TYR A 81 -3.87 -0.22 -8.71
C TYR A 81 -3.65 0.75 -9.89
N ASN A 82 -4.62 1.62 -10.18
CA ASN A 82 -4.57 2.55 -11.32
C ASN A 82 -3.80 3.85 -11.03
N PHE A 83 -3.45 4.13 -9.77
CA PHE A 83 -2.73 5.34 -9.44
C PHE A 83 -1.26 5.23 -9.85
N ARG A 84 -0.69 6.30 -10.40
CA ARG A 84 0.73 6.39 -10.74
C ARG A 84 1.60 7.01 -9.64
N LEU A 85 0.97 7.50 -8.58
CA LEU A 85 1.61 8.07 -7.38
C LEU A 85 1.94 6.98 -6.37
N SER A 86 2.89 7.24 -5.46
CA SER A 86 3.17 6.30 -4.36
C SER A 86 2.01 6.26 -3.36
N LEU A 87 1.85 5.15 -2.64
CA LEU A 87 0.84 5.05 -1.59
C LEU A 87 1.00 6.13 -0.52
N ALA A 88 2.24 6.57 -0.26
CA ALA A 88 2.51 7.69 0.62
C ALA A 88 1.94 9.00 0.06
N ASP A 89 2.18 9.31 -1.22
CA ASP A 89 1.65 10.53 -1.84
C ASP A 89 0.12 10.52 -1.93
N ILE A 90 -0.46 9.37 -2.29
CA ILE A 90 -1.93 9.17 -2.30
C ILE A 90 -2.49 9.42 -0.90
N TRP A 91 -1.82 8.91 0.13
CA TRP A 91 -2.22 9.11 1.51
C TRP A 91 -2.15 10.58 1.91
N THR A 92 -1.08 11.29 1.56
CA THR A 92 -0.93 12.73 1.79
C THR A 92 -2.05 13.52 1.14
N VAL A 93 -2.41 13.23 -0.11
CA VAL A 93 -3.53 13.92 -0.80
C VAL A 93 -4.85 13.68 -0.07
N ILE A 94 -5.14 12.44 0.36
CA ILE A 94 -6.36 12.12 1.12
C ILE A 94 -6.40 12.91 2.42
N VAL A 95 -5.27 12.96 3.14
CA VAL A 95 -5.12 13.74 4.37
C VAL A 95 -5.41 15.22 4.12
N LEU A 96 -4.71 15.85 3.17
CA LEU A 96 -4.87 17.27 2.85
C LEU A 96 -6.29 17.60 2.41
N TRP A 97 -6.91 16.74 1.61
CA TRP A 97 -8.30 16.90 1.18
C TRP A 97 -9.24 16.93 2.39
N LEU A 98 -9.09 15.96 3.30
CA LEU A 98 -9.94 15.86 4.50
C LEU A 98 -9.71 17.01 5.49
N GLU A 99 -8.49 17.54 5.59
CA GLU A 99 -8.21 18.75 6.36
C GLU A 99 -8.89 19.99 5.77
N ASN A 100 -8.99 20.06 4.45
CA ASN A 100 -9.55 21.20 3.73
C ASN A 100 -11.08 21.12 3.53
N GLU A 101 -11.73 20.00 3.87
CA GLU A 101 -13.21 19.85 3.88
C GLU A 101 -13.92 20.75 4.92
N GLY A 102 -13.19 21.62 5.63
CA GLY A 102 -13.74 22.69 6.47
C GLY A 102 -13.70 24.10 5.86
N VAL A 103 -13.19 24.27 4.63
CA VAL A 103 -13.02 25.58 3.99
C VAL A 103 -13.53 25.55 2.54
N CYS A 104 -14.85 25.50 2.38
CA CYS A 104 -15.58 25.93 1.19
C CYS A 104 -16.92 26.53 1.65
#